data_AF-A0A091BY96-F1
#
_entry.id   AF-A0A091BY96-F1
#
_cell.length_a   1.000
_cell.length_b   1.000
_cell.length_c   1.000
_cell.angle_alpha   90.00
_cell.angle_beta   90.00
_cell.angle_gamma   90.00
#
_symmetry.space_group_name_H-M   'P 1'
#
loop_
_entity.id
_entity.type
_entity.pdbx_description
1 polymer ?
#
loop_
_entity_poly.entity_id
_entity_poly.type
_entity_poly.pdbx_seq_one_letter_code
_entity_poly.pdbx_strand_id
1 'polypeptide(L)'
;MFDTLLEKQDKIIFHLFQYLQKKNPCPLKEVSTELGLSLKSLKRYVTLWQQSKDPYSIGISFYIKNQVISASYSQENAQLFLSSLLNQSDTFQLLVKIIENPFDTFKSLEKNVLFI
;
A
#
# COMPACT_ATOMS: atom_id res chain seq x y z
N MET A 1 3.96 -10.96 -5.90
CA MET A 1 3.92 -10.95 -7.39
C MET A 1 3.32 -9.64 -7.90
N PHE A 2 2.11 -9.25 -7.48
CA PHE A 2 1.52 -7.95 -7.89
C PHE A 2 2.01 -6.75 -7.07
N ASP A 3 2.64 -7.00 -5.92
CA ASP A 3 3.25 -5.99 -5.07
C ASP A 3 4.51 -5.33 -5.66
N THR A 4 5.02 -5.82 -6.81
CA THR A 4 6.06 -5.14 -7.59
C THR A 4 5.52 -3.95 -8.37
N LEU A 5 4.20 -3.94 -8.61
CA LEU A 5 3.53 -2.82 -9.26
C LEU A 5 3.25 -1.71 -8.26
N LEU A 6 3.26 -2.00 -6.95
CA LEU A 6 3.09 -0.97 -5.93
C LEU A 6 4.36 -0.15 -5.72
N GLU A 7 4.16 1.13 -5.47
CA GLU A 7 5.16 2.07 -5.01
C GLU A 7 5.71 1.63 -3.65
N LYS A 8 6.94 2.04 -3.34
CA LYS A 8 7.67 1.55 -2.16
C LYS A 8 6.87 1.68 -0.86
N GLN A 9 6.15 2.78 -0.68
CA GLN A 9 5.36 3.01 0.52
C GLN A 9 4.16 2.05 0.59
N ASP A 10 3.38 1.96 -0.48
CA ASP A 10 2.18 1.13 -0.52
C ASP A 10 2.51 -0.35 -0.45
N LYS A 11 3.64 -0.77 -1.03
CA LYS A 11 4.18 -2.11 -0.85
C LYS A 11 4.42 -2.45 0.62
N ILE A 12 5.05 -1.55 1.38
CA ILE A 12 5.32 -1.75 2.80
C ILE A 12 4.02 -1.82 3.60
N ILE A 13 3.07 -0.94 3.30
CA ILE A 13 1.75 -0.92 3.94
C ILE A 13 0.97 -2.20 3.61
N PHE A 14 1.03 -2.67 2.37
CA PHE A 14 0.41 -3.92 1.95
C PHE A 14 1.00 -5.13 2.69
N HIS A 15 2.33 -5.22 2.80
CA HIS A 15 2.96 -6.31 3.55
C HIS A 15 2.65 -6.24 5.05
N LEU A 16 2.62 -5.05 5.63
CA LEU A 16 2.15 -4.83 7.01
C LEU A 16 0.74 -5.37 7.19
N PHE A 17 -0.18 -5.04 6.27
CA PHE A 17 -1.54 -5.53 6.30
C PHE A 17 -1.61 -7.05 6.22
N GLN A 18 -0.90 -7.66 5.26
CA GLN A 18 -0.86 -9.13 5.10
C GLN A 18 -0.34 -9.84 6.35
N TYR A 19 0.63 -9.24 7.05
CA TYR A 19 1.10 -9.78 8.32
C TYR A 19 0.02 -9.69 9.40
N LEU A 20 -0.62 -8.52 9.53
CA LEU A 20 -1.68 -8.30 10.50
C LEU A 20 -2.92 -9.17 10.21
N GLN A 21 -3.21 -9.54 8.97
CA GLN A 21 -4.26 -10.52 8.66
C GLN A 21 -4.01 -11.90 9.31
N LYS A 22 -2.75 -12.25 9.55
CA LYS A 22 -2.36 -13.50 10.24
C LYS A 22 -2.32 -13.34 11.75
N LYS A 23 -1.85 -12.18 12.24
CA LYS A 23 -1.64 -11.89 13.66
C LYS A 23 -1.93 -10.43 13.99
N ASN A 24 -3.15 -10.14 14.44
CA ASN A 24 -3.60 -8.80 14.80
C ASN A 24 -4.43 -8.84 16.11
N PRO A 25 -4.04 -8.10 17.16
CA PRO A 25 -2.86 -7.23 17.26
C PRO A 25 -1.54 -8.00 17.45
N CYS A 26 -0.39 -7.36 17.24
CA CYS A 26 0.92 -7.96 17.53
C CYS A 26 1.98 -6.93 17.97
N PRO A 27 3.09 -7.37 18.61
CA PRO A 27 4.19 -6.49 18.96
C PRO A 27 4.83 -5.84 17.74
N LEU A 28 5.05 -4.53 17.80
CA LEU A 28 5.64 -3.74 16.72
C LEU A 28 7.03 -4.26 16.33
N LYS A 29 7.79 -4.80 17.29
CA LYS A 29 9.12 -5.40 17.07
C LYS A 29 9.06 -6.65 16.19
N GLU A 30 8.02 -7.48 16.32
CA GLU A 30 7.85 -8.68 15.50
C GLU A 30 7.62 -8.28 14.04
N VAL A 31 6.69 -7.36 13.79
CA VAL A 31 6.39 -6.83 12.45
C VAL A 31 7.61 -6.15 11.82
N SER A 32 8.34 -5.37 12.62
CA SER A 32 9.57 -4.70 12.18
C SER A 32 10.62 -5.72 11.70
N THR A 33 10.74 -6.84 12.40
CA THR A 33 11.68 -7.92 12.06
C THR A 33 11.23 -8.64 10.79
N GLU A 34 9.95 -8.98 10.70
CA GLU A 34 9.36 -9.64 9.52
C GLU A 34 9.54 -8.80 8.25
N LEU A 35 9.26 -7.49 8.33
CA LEU A 35 9.35 -6.59 7.18
C LEU A 35 10.80 -6.16 6.87
N GLY A 36 11.78 -6.56 7.68
CA GLY A 36 13.17 -6.10 7.53
C GLY A 36 13.32 -4.58 7.68
N LEU A 37 12.46 -3.94 8.47
CA LEU A 37 12.45 -2.50 8.69
C LEU A 37 12.96 -2.15 10.08
N SER A 38 13.57 -0.96 10.22
CA SER A 38 13.77 -0.40 11.56
C SER A 38 12.43 0.01 12.17
N LEU A 39 12.30 -0.04 13.50
CA LEU A 39 11.11 0.42 14.21
C LEU A 39 10.75 1.87 13.85
N LYS A 40 11.77 2.72 13.66
CA LYS A 40 11.59 4.13 13.26
C LYS A 40 10.99 4.22 11.85
N SER A 41 11.50 3.43 10.91
CA SER A 41 10.98 3.39 9.53
C SER A 41 9.55 2.87 9.48
N LEU A 42 9.24 1.79 10.20
CA LEU A 42 7.90 1.23 10.25
C LEU A 42 6.89 2.25 10.81
N LYS A 43 7.22 2.89 11.93
CA LYS A 43 6.39 3.97 12.49
C LYS A 43 6.17 5.09 11.47
N ARG A 44 7.23 5.52 10.78
CA ARG A 44 7.14 6.55 9.75
C ARG A 44 6.17 6.16 8.64
N TYR A 45 6.24 4.95 8.10
CA TYR A 45 5.32 4.52 7.04
C TYR A 45 3.87 4.45 7.52
N VAL A 46 3.64 3.94 8.74
CA VAL A 46 2.30 3.93 9.35
C VAL A 46 1.76 5.35 9.55
N THR A 47 2.60 6.28 10.03
CA THR A 47 2.20 7.69 10.17
C THR A 47 1.91 8.34 8.82
N LEU A 48 2.74 8.10 7.80
CA LEU A 48 2.51 8.62 6.44
C LEU A 48 1.21 8.07 5.86
N TRP A 49 0.91 6.79 6.09
CA TRP A 49 -0.38 6.20 5.74
C TRP A 49 -1.50 6.93 6.45
N GLN A 50 -1.47 7.07 7.77
CA GLN A 50 -2.53 7.75 8.54
C GLN A 50 -2.73 9.23 8.14
N GLN A 51 -1.70 9.89 7.60
CA GLN A 51 -1.73 11.28 7.17
C GLN A 51 -2.12 11.46 5.70
N SER A 52 -2.10 10.41 4.88
CA SER A 52 -2.54 10.53 3.49
C SER A 52 -4.05 10.84 3.46
N LYS A 53 -4.53 11.46 2.38
CA LYS A 53 -5.95 11.85 2.27
C LYS A 53 -6.89 10.65 2.07
N ASP A 54 -6.36 9.48 1.75
CA ASP A 54 -7.08 8.28 1.30
C ASP A 54 -7.29 7.08 2.27
N PRO A 55 -6.77 7.01 3.51
CA PRO A 55 -6.98 5.85 4.37
C PRO A 55 -8.46 5.59 4.68
N TYR A 56 -9.25 6.67 4.74
CA TYR A 56 -10.68 6.62 4.99
C TYR A 56 -11.48 6.10 3.79
N SER A 57 -11.00 6.28 2.55
CA SER A 57 -11.67 5.75 1.36
C SER A 57 -11.38 4.26 1.17
N ILE A 58 -10.18 3.82 1.54
CA ILE A 58 -9.74 2.42 1.44
C ILE A 58 -10.25 1.58 2.62
N GLY A 59 -10.56 2.24 3.75
CA GLY A 59 -11.21 1.61 4.90
C GLY A 59 -10.31 0.62 5.66
N ILE A 60 -8.99 0.82 5.57
CA ILE A 60 -7.96 0.11 6.34
C ILE A 60 -7.21 1.12 7.21
N SER A 61 -7.31 0.97 8.52
CA SER A 61 -6.63 1.83 9.49
C SER A 61 -5.65 1.03 10.33
N PHE A 62 -4.43 1.56 10.52
CA PHE A 62 -3.44 0.99 11.43
C PHE A 62 -3.33 1.85 12.69
N TYR A 63 -3.07 1.22 13.83
CA TYR A 63 -2.90 1.90 15.11
C TYR A 63 -1.67 1.35 15.83
N ILE A 64 -0.87 2.24 16.42
CA ILE A 64 0.27 1.87 17.25
C ILE A 64 0.04 2.41 18.66
N LYS A 65 -0.05 1.51 19.65
CA LYS A 65 -0.18 1.87 21.07
C LYS A 65 0.67 0.94 21.92
N ASN A 66 1.44 1.48 22.86
CA ASN A 66 2.27 0.70 23.81
C ASN A 66 3.14 -0.38 23.14
N GLN A 67 3.82 -0.03 22.03
CA GLN A 67 4.66 -0.96 21.24
C GLN A 67 3.90 -2.15 20.61
N VAL A 68 2.58 -2.06 20.54
CA VAL A 68 1.70 -3.00 19.82
C VAL A 68 1.13 -2.28 18.61
N ILE A 69 1.06 -2.99 17.48
CA ILE A 69 0.42 -2.52 16.25
C ILE A 69 -0.82 -3.37 15.95
N SER A 70 -1.87 -2.71 15.48
CA SER A 70 -3.11 -3.34 15.07
C SER A 70 -3.64 -2.73 13.79
N ALA A 71 -4.47 -3.50 13.08
CA ALA A 71 -5.25 -3.04 11.93
C ALA A 71 -6.75 -3.12 12.25
N SER A 72 -7.53 -2.18 11.72
CA SER A 72 -8.99 -2.16 11.77
C SER A 72 -9.52 -2.02 10.34
N TYR A 73 -10.44 -2.92 9.98
CA TYR A 73 -11.00 -3.03 8.63
C TYR A 73 -12.26 -3.92 8.62
N SER A 74 -13.11 -3.73 7.61
CA SER A 74 -14.17 -4.70 7.28
C SER A 74 -13.62 -5.80 6.36
N GLN A 75 -14.32 -6.94 6.27
CA GLN A 75 -13.92 -8.01 5.35
C GLN A 75 -13.94 -7.57 3.88
N GLU A 76 -14.90 -6.72 3.51
CA GLU A 76 -15.01 -6.14 2.17
C GLU A 76 -13.78 -5.27 1.84
N ASN A 77 -13.39 -4.37 2.75
CA ASN A 77 -12.21 -3.53 2.57
C ASN A 77 -10.93 -4.38 2.48
N ALA A 78 -10.85 -5.46 3.26
CA ALA A 78 -9.72 -6.38 3.20
C ALA A 78 -9.57 -7.06 1.83
N GLN A 79 -10.68 -7.42 1.19
CA GLN A 79 -10.69 -8.03 -0.14
C GLN A 79 -10.29 -7.03 -1.23
N LEU A 80 -10.70 -5.77 -1.08
CA LEU A 80 -10.43 -4.71 -2.06
C LEU A 80 -9.06 -4.03 -1.86
N PHE A 81 -8.35 -4.32 -0.78
CA PHE A 81 -7.19 -3.52 -0.39
C PHE A 81 -6.10 -3.45 -1.46
N LEU A 82 -5.71 -4.60 -2.03
CA LEU A 82 -4.69 -4.63 -3.07
C LEU A 82 -5.15 -3.88 -4.33
N SER A 83 -6.41 -4.06 -4.76
CA SER A 83 -6.95 -3.34 -5.91
C SER A 83 -7.00 -1.84 -5.68
N SER A 84 -7.32 -1.39 -4.46
CA SER A 84 -7.31 0.03 -4.11
C SER A 84 -5.90 0.62 -4.20
N LEU A 85 -4.89 -0.10 -3.70
CA LEU A 85 -3.49 0.33 -3.82
C LEU A 85 -3.02 0.34 -5.29
N LEU A 86 -3.36 -0.69 -6.06
CA LEU A 86 -3.02 -0.75 -7.49
C LEU A 86 -3.68 0.38 -8.27
N ASN A 87 -4.92 0.74 -7.96
CA ASN A 87 -5.63 1.83 -8.65
C ASN A 87 -4.93 3.18 -8.47
N GLN A 88 -4.15 3.36 -7.41
CA GLN A 88 -3.39 4.59 -7.14
C GLN A 88 -1.95 4.53 -7.65
N SER A 89 -1.49 3.35 -8.08
CA SER A 89 -0.12 3.14 -8.49
C SER A 89 0.14 3.66 -9.89
N ASP A 90 1.07 4.61 -10.03
CA ASP A 90 1.54 5.10 -11.33
C ASP A 90 2.09 3.97 -12.20
N THR A 91 2.81 3.02 -11.58
CA THR A 91 3.38 1.88 -12.28
C THR A 91 2.29 0.97 -12.84
N PHE A 92 1.25 0.71 -12.05
CA PHE A 92 0.11 -0.08 -12.51
C PHE A 92 -0.69 0.65 -13.58
N GLN A 93 -0.96 1.94 -13.42
CA GLN A 93 -1.69 2.75 -14.39
C GLN A 93 -0.96 2.83 -15.74
N LEU A 94 0.37 2.92 -15.72
CA LEU A 94 1.17 2.86 -16.94
C LEU A 94 1.06 1.49 -17.62
N LEU A 95 1.13 0.41 -16.85
CA LEU A 95 0.99 -0.95 -17.38
C LEU A 95 -0.37 -1.17 -18.04
N VAL A 96 -1.46 -0.73 -17.39
CA VAL A 96 -2.82 -0.81 -17.96
C VAL A 96 -2.88 -0.10 -19.31
N LYS A 97 -2.35 1.12 -19.41
CA LYS A 97 -2.32 1.88 -20.69
C LYS A 97 -1.55 1.17 -21.80
N ILE A 98 -0.40 0.56 -21.47
CA ILE A 98 0.38 -0.21 -22.44
C ILE A 98 -0.40 -1.43 -22.94
N ILE A 99 -1.14 -2.10 -22.05
CA ILE A 99 -1.98 -3.24 -22.42
C ILE A 99 -3.15 -2.81 -23.31
N GLU A 100 -3.79 -1.68 -23.00
CA GLU A 100 -4.90 -1.14 -23.78
C GLU A 100 -4.47 -0.62 -25.16
N ASN A 101 -3.28 -0.01 -25.24
CA ASN A 101 -2.74 0.60 -26.46
C ASN A 101 -1.29 0.13 -26.71
N PRO A 102 -1.08 -1.12 -27.18
CA PRO A 102 0.25 -1.71 -27.30
C PRO A 102 1.17 -1.06 -28.33
N PHE A 103 0.62 -0.21 -29.19
CA PHE A 103 1.37 0.53 -30.22
C PHE A 103 1.59 2.01 -29.86
N ASP A 104 1.19 2.44 -28.66
CA ASP A 104 1.43 3.81 -28.20
C ASP A 104 2.93 4.08 -28.10
N THR A 105 3.34 5.25 -28.60
CA THR A 105 4.73 5.69 -28.46
C THR A 105 5.00 6.15 -27.03
N PHE A 106 6.26 6.10 -26.58
CA PHE A 106 6.67 6.66 -25.28
C PHE A 106 6.20 8.12 -25.09
N LYS A 107 6.23 8.94 -26.15
CA LYS A 107 5.73 10.32 -26.12
C LYS A 107 4.22 10.41 -25.85
N SER A 108 3.43 9.45 -26.36
CA SER A 108 1.98 9.35 -26.12
C SER A 108 1.70 9.01 -24.65
N LEU A 109 2.45 8.03 -24.12
CA LEU A 109 2.32 7.57 -22.73
C LEU A 109 2.68 8.64 -21.71
N GLU A 110 3.78 9.39 -21.91
CA GLU A 110 4.19 10.49 -21.01
C GLU A 110 3.11 11.57 -20.88
N LYS A 111 2.48 11.96 -21.99
CA LYS A 111 1.44 13.00 -22.01
C LYS A 111 0.17 12.58 -21.26
N ASN A 112 -0.12 11.29 -21.22
CA ASN A 112 -1.32 10.74 -20.62
C ASN A 112 -1.12 10.30 -19.16
N VAL A 113 0.12 10.14 -18.68
CA VAL A 113 0.44 9.76 -17.29
C VAL A 113 0.66 11.00 -16.41
N LEU A 114 1.08 12.13 -17.00
CA LEU A 114 1.15 13.44 -16.33
C LEU A 114 -0.21 14.15 -16.29
N PHE A 115 -1.15 13.65 -15.48
CA PHE A 115 -2.26 14.46 -14.97
C PHE A 115 -2.65 13.99 -13.56
N ILE A 116 -1.89 14.50 -12.58
CA ILE A 116 -2.38 14.79 -11.23
C ILE A 116 -1.97 16.23 -10.92
#